data_AF-A0A9D3PHN9-F1
#
_entry.id   AF-A0A9D3PHN9-F1
#
_cell.length_a   1.000
_cell.length_b   1.000
_cell.length_c   1.000
_cell.angle_alpha   90.00
_cell.angle_beta   90.00
_cell.angle_gamma   90.00
#
_symmetry.space_group_name_H-M   'P 1'
#
loop_
_entity.id
_entity.type
_entity.pdbx_description
1 polymer ?
#
loop_
_entity_poly.entity_id
_entity_poly.type
_entity_poly.pdbx_seq_one_letter_code
_entity_poly.pdbx_strand_id
1 'polypeptide(L)'
;MSGNNVGEKVDASNTLNSKNISLPMSRVKLIMKSSPDVSSINQDALFLTTKATELFVQYLAQCSYKNGSGKEKNTLAYSDLANAAEESETFQFLTDILPKKILARDYLRSLEERREEGDD
;
A
#
# COMPACT_ATOMS: atom_id res chain seq x y z
N MET A 1 29.40 36.59 -41.54
CA MET A 1 28.20 37.02 -40.81
C MET A 1 27.24 35.85 -40.74
N SER A 2 26.74 35.57 -39.53
CA SER A 2 25.59 34.72 -39.17
C SER A 2 25.65 33.26 -39.65
N GLY A 3 25.82 32.23 -38.82
CA GLY A 3 25.25 32.08 -37.48
C GLY A 3 23.74 31.88 -37.57
N ASN A 4 23.26 30.64 -37.55
CA ASN A 4 22.09 30.25 -36.75
C ASN A 4 21.89 28.73 -36.69
N ASN A 5 22.13 28.24 -35.48
CA ASN A 5 21.85 26.92 -34.96
C ASN A 5 20.35 26.89 -34.61
N VAL A 6 19.53 26.08 -35.29
CA VAL A 6 18.13 25.90 -34.93
C VAL A 6 18.07 24.96 -33.73
N GLY A 7 17.70 25.53 -32.59
CA GLY A 7 17.65 24.88 -31.29
C GLY A 7 16.70 23.69 -31.26
N GLU A 8 17.28 22.53 -31.00
CA GLU A 8 16.62 21.38 -30.42
C GLU A 8 16.12 21.78 -29.01
N LYS A 9 14.84 22.22 -28.92
CA LYS A 9 14.18 22.33 -27.63
C LYS A 9 13.85 20.92 -27.15
N VAL A 10 14.82 20.32 -26.47
CA VAL A 10 14.59 19.20 -25.55
C VAL A 10 13.71 19.72 -24.41
N ASP A 11 12.46 19.25 -24.36
CA ASP A 11 11.53 19.51 -23.28
C ASP A 11 12.10 18.96 -21.95
N ALA A 12 12.79 19.83 -21.22
CA ALA A 12 13.47 19.54 -19.95
C ALA A 12 12.52 19.13 -18.80
N SER A 13 11.20 19.14 -19.02
CA SER A 13 10.19 18.75 -18.03
C SER A 13 9.98 17.24 -17.92
N ASN A 14 10.40 16.44 -18.90
CA ASN A 14 10.13 15.00 -18.91
C ASN A 14 11.26 14.12 -18.30
N THR A 15 12.44 14.71 -18.00
CA THR A 15 13.65 13.93 -17.66
C THR A 15 14.06 14.01 -16.18
N LEU A 16 13.53 14.95 -15.40
CA LEU A 16 13.94 15.13 -13.99
C LEU A 16 13.32 14.12 -13.00
N ASN A 17 12.25 13.40 -13.38
CA ASN A 17 11.37 12.76 -12.39
C ASN A 17 11.37 11.22 -12.40
N SER A 18 11.92 10.57 -13.41
CA SER A 18 11.93 9.09 -13.52
C SER A 18 13.01 8.41 -12.66
N LYS A 19 14.03 9.13 -12.19
CA LYS A 19 15.04 8.59 -11.27
C LYS A 19 14.62 8.58 -9.80
N ASN A 20 13.58 9.34 -9.45
CA ASN A 20 13.15 9.47 -8.07
C ASN A 20 12.06 8.48 -7.69
N ILE A 21 11.35 7.86 -8.65
CA ILE A 21 10.21 6.96 -8.43
C ILE A 21 10.52 5.54 -8.90
N SER A 22 10.28 4.56 -8.02
CA SER A 22 10.42 3.12 -8.25
C SER A 22 9.13 2.49 -8.79
N LEU A 23 7.95 3.00 -8.39
CA LEU A 23 6.67 2.49 -8.88
C LEU A 23 6.32 3.08 -10.25
N PRO A 24 5.81 2.27 -11.19
CA PRO A 24 5.40 2.77 -12.50
C PRO A 24 4.14 3.63 -12.38
N MET A 25 4.26 4.94 -12.64
CA MET A 25 3.16 5.91 -12.54
C MET A 25 1.95 5.52 -13.40
N SER A 26 2.15 4.82 -14.52
CA SER A 26 1.06 4.31 -15.36
C SER A 26 0.15 3.31 -14.62
N ARG A 27 0.71 2.46 -13.76
CA ARG A 27 -0.05 1.51 -12.94
C ARG A 27 -0.75 2.20 -11.79
N VAL A 28 -0.08 3.15 -11.13
CA VAL A 28 -0.72 3.98 -10.10
C VAL A 28 -1.89 4.75 -10.68
N LYS A 29 -1.73 5.36 -11.86
CA LYS A 29 -2.82 6.07 -12.56
C LYS A 29 -3.99 5.16 -12.89
N LEU A 30 -3.72 3.92 -13.33
CA LEU A 30 -4.76 2.93 -13.63
C LEU A 30 -5.56 2.57 -12.37
N ILE A 31 -4.88 2.34 -11.24
CA ILE A 31 -5.52 2.03 -9.96
C ILE A 31 -6.32 3.24 -9.45
N MET A 32 -5.77 4.45 -9.52
CA MET A 32 -6.51 5.66 -9.14
C MET A 32 -7.81 5.83 -9.96
N LYS A 33 -7.79 5.46 -11.25
CA LYS A 33 -8.96 5.51 -12.14
C LYS A 33 -9.94 4.35 -11.97
N SER A 34 -9.63 3.31 -11.19
CA SER A 34 -10.61 2.25 -10.92
C SER A 34 -11.70 2.71 -9.95
N SER A 35 -11.47 3.81 -9.23
CA SER A 35 -12.49 4.44 -8.41
C SER A 35 -13.51 5.17 -9.30
N PRO A 36 -14.83 4.93 -9.11
CA PRO A 36 -15.88 5.48 -9.98
C PRO A 36 -15.92 7.01 -9.99
N ASP A 37 -15.45 7.65 -8.91
CA ASP A 37 -15.48 9.11 -8.74
C ASP A 37 -14.25 9.83 -9.33
N VAL A 38 -13.30 9.10 -9.95
CA VAL A 38 -12.05 9.67 -10.46
C VAL A 38 -12.08 9.75 -12.00
N SER A 39 -12.45 10.92 -12.52
CA SER A 39 -12.53 11.17 -13.98
C SER A 39 -11.18 11.54 -14.59
N SER A 40 -10.49 12.52 -13.99
CA SER A 40 -9.20 13.03 -14.44
C SER A 40 -8.23 13.18 -13.27
N ILE A 41 -6.93 13.05 -13.57
CA ILE A 41 -5.86 13.06 -12.55
C ILE A 41 -4.77 14.00 -13.07
N ASN A 42 -4.46 15.04 -12.29
CA ASN A 42 -3.33 15.94 -12.53
C ASN A 42 -2.00 15.17 -12.38
N GLN A 43 -0.98 15.54 -13.16
CA GLN A 43 0.36 14.96 -13.11
C GLN A 43 1.02 15.11 -11.75
N ASP A 44 0.86 16.25 -11.07
CA ASP A 44 1.45 16.48 -9.74
C ASP A 44 0.79 15.60 -8.67
N ALA A 45 -0.54 15.44 -8.73
CA ALA A 45 -1.27 14.52 -7.86
C ALA A 45 -0.82 13.07 -8.10
N LEU A 46 -0.67 12.67 -9.37
CA LEU A 46 -0.16 11.34 -9.71
C LEU A 46 1.25 11.10 -9.17
N PHE A 47 2.15 12.10 -9.29
CA PHE A 47 3.51 12.02 -8.76
C PHE A 47 3.50 11.86 -7.24
N LEU A 48 2.74 12.71 -6.54
CA LEU A 48 2.64 12.70 -5.08
C LEU A 48 2.05 11.38 -4.57
N THR A 49 0.96 10.91 -5.16
CA THR A 49 0.36 9.61 -4.79
C THR A 49 1.33 8.48 -5.02
N THR A 50 2.07 8.48 -6.15
CA THR A 50 3.05 7.43 -6.42
C THR A 50 4.15 7.38 -5.36
N LYS A 51 4.66 8.55 -4.95
CA LYS A 51 5.65 8.71 -3.86
C LYS A 51 5.09 8.27 -2.51
N ALA A 52 3.87 8.69 -2.18
CA ALA A 52 3.20 8.31 -0.95
C ALA A 52 2.99 6.79 -0.88
N THR A 53 2.62 6.12 -1.98
CA THR A 53 2.47 4.67 -2.03
C THR A 53 3.78 3.94 -1.75
N GLU A 54 4.92 4.41 -2.28
CA GLU A 54 6.23 3.82 -1.98
C GLU A 54 6.59 3.93 -0.49
N LEU A 55 6.41 5.13 0.07
CA LEU A 55 6.67 5.38 1.48
C LEU A 55 5.73 4.57 2.37
N PHE A 56 4.46 4.43 1.97
CA PHE A 56 3.47 3.62 2.67
C PHE A 56 3.88 2.15 2.74
N VAL A 57 4.31 1.55 1.62
CA VAL A 57 4.76 0.14 1.60
C VAL A 57 5.96 -0.06 2.54
N GLN A 58 6.94 0.86 2.50
CA GLN A 58 8.09 0.81 3.41
C GLN A 58 7.66 0.94 4.87
N TYR A 59 6.78 1.89 5.17
CA TYR A 59 6.29 2.14 6.52
C TYR A 59 5.50 0.95 7.07
N LEU A 60 4.59 0.37 6.27
CA LEU A 60 3.84 -0.83 6.64
C LEU A 60 4.78 -1.99 6.95
N ALA A 61 5.77 -2.25 6.09
CA ALA A 61 6.73 -3.33 6.30
C ALA A 61 7.57 -3.12 7.58
N GLN A 62 8.09 -1.91 7.80
CA GLN A 62 8.88 -1.59 8.99
C GLN A 62 8.06 -1.66 10.28
N CYS A 63 6.84 -1.12 10.28
CA CYS A 63 5.96 -1.12 11.44
C CYS A 63 5.57 -2.55 11.82
N SER A 64 5.14 -3.34 10.84
CA SER A 64 4.80 -4.76 11.03
C SER A 64 5.99 -5.58 11.52
N TYR A 65 7.19 -5.34 10.97
CA TYR A 65 8.41 -6.03 11.40
C TYR A 65 8.81 -5.70 12.85
N LYS A 66 8.69 -4.43 13.25
CA LYS A 66 9.09 -3.95 14.58
C LYS A 66 8.11 -4.35 15.67
N ASN A 67 6.81 -4.33 15.36
CA ASN A 67 5.75 -4.58 16.33
C ASN A 67 5.32 -6.06 16.37
N GLY A 68 5.61 -6.83 15.32
CA GLY A 68 5.41 -8.27 15.28
C GLY A 68 6.60 -9.07 15.81
N SER A 69 6.61 -10.37 15.49
CA SER A 69 7.71 -11.28 15.88
C SER A 69 8.96 -11.15 15.01
N GLY A 70 8.95 -10.20 14.07
CA GLY A 70 10.01 -10.03 13.08
C GLY A 70 11.36 -9.66 13.68
N LYS A 71 11.39 -8.87 14.75
CA LYS A 71 12.65 -8.51 15.45
C LYS A 71 13.38 -9.73 16.03
N GLU A 72 12.63 -10.73 16.50
CA GLU A 72 13.19 -11.94 17.11
C GLU A 72 13.57 -12.97 16.05
N LYS A 73 12.71 -13.14 15.04
CA LYS A 73 12.86 -14.17 13.99
C LYS A 73 13.62 -13.68 12.76
N ASN A 74 14.03 -12.41 12.75
CA ASN A 74 14.65 -11.72 11.62
C ASN A 74 13.93 -11.94 10.28
N THR A 75 12.60 -12.04 10.33
CA THR A 75 11.74 -12.38 9.19
C THR A 75 10.41 -11.65 9.32
N LEU A 76 9.90 -11.05 8.24
CA LEU A 76 8.54 -10.50 8.23
C LEU A 76 7.54 -11.55 7.75
N ALA A 77 6.63 -11.98 8.61
CA ALA A 77 5.58 -12.94 8.27
C ALA A 77 4.24 -12.25 7.99
N TYR A 78 3.33 -12.96 7.31
CA TYR A 78 1.98 -12.47 7.06
C TYR A 78 1.22 -12.13 8.36
N SER A 79 1.41 -12.94 9.42
CA SER A 79 0.78 -12.68 10.72
C SER A 79 1.20 -11.33 11.30
N ASP A 80 2.43 -10.89 11.08
CA ASP A 80 2.88 -9.58 11.57
C ASP A 80 2.16 -8.43 10.85
N LEU A 81 1.93 -8.57 9.54
CA LEU A 81 1.15 -7.62 8.74
C LEU A 81 -0.33 -7.59 9.15
N ALA A 82 -0.94 -8.77 9.35
CA ALA A 82 -2.34 -8.87 9.79
C ALA A 82 -2.55 -8.28 11.19
N ASN A 83 -1.61 -8.52 12.12
CA ASN A 83 -1.65 -7.92 13.45
C ASN A 83 -1.53 -6.40 13.38
N ALA A 84 -0.57 -5.88 12.58
CA ALA A 84 -0.42 -4.45 12.40
C ALA A 84 -1.68 -3.78 11.84
N ALA A 85 -2.38 -4.45 10.91
CA ALA A 85 -3.64 -3.96 10.33
C ALA A 85 -4.81 -3.92 11.34
N GLU A 86 -4.82 -4.80 12.34
CA GLU A 86 -5.88 -4.83 13.35
C GLU A 86 -5.57 -3.95 14.57
N GLU A 87 -4.31 -3.86 14.97
CA GLU A 87 -3.92 -3.19 16.22
C GLU A 87 -3.59 -1.70 16.03
N SER A 88 -3.34 -1.25 14.79
CA SER A 88 -3.01 0.13 14.48
C SER A 88 -4.17 0.85 13.80
N GLU A 89 -4.65 1.94 14.41
CA GLU A 89 -5.66 2.83 13.82
C GLU A 89 -5.25 3.32 12.42
N THR A 90 -3.97 3.64 12.23
CA THR A 90 -3.40 4.06 10.94
C THR A 90 -3.57 3.01 9.83
N PHE A 91 -3.63 1.73 10.19
CA PHE A 91 -3.73 0.61 9.23
C PHE A 91 -5.10 -0.06 9.22
N GLN A 92 -6.09 0.47 9.94
CA GLN A 92 -7.42 -0.12 10.04
C GLN A 92 -8.12 -0.27 8.69
N PHE A 93 -7.81 0.58 7.72
CA PHE A 93 -8.32 0.45 6.35
C PHE A 93 -7.86 -0.84 5.62
N LEU A 94 -6.86 -1.55 6.17
CA LEU A 94 -6.35 -2.81 5.65
C LEU A 94 -6.97 -4.05 6.29
N THR A 95 -7.80 -3.94 7.33
CA THR A 95 -8.31 -5.12 8.07
C THR A 95 -9.04 -6.11 7.17
N ASP A 96 -9.83 -5.61 6.21
CA ASP A 96 -10.55 -6.46 5.25
C ASP A 96 -9.64 -7.07 4.17
N ILE A 97 -8.46 -6.49 3.95
CA ILE A 97 -7.49 -6.90 2.93
C ILE A 97 -6.43 -7.85 3.52
N LEU A 98 -6.09 -7.66 4.80
CA LEU A 98 -5.09 -8.41 5.55
C LEU A 98 -5.71 -9.05 6.81
N PRO A 99 -6.73 -9.92 6.67
CA PRO A 99 -7.40 -10.51 7.81
C PRO A 99 -6.49 -11.48 8.60
N LYS A 100 -6.68 -11.55 9.92
CA LYS A 100 -6.11 -12.63 10.72
C LYS A 100 -6.68 -13.97 10.25
N LYS A 101 -5.78 -14.93 10.02
CA LYS A 101 -6.17 -16.29 9.62
C LYS A 101 -6.62 -17.07 10.85
N ILE A 102 -7.80 -17.65 10.78
CA ILE A 102 -8.30 -18.64 11.73
C ILE A 102 -8.41 -19.99 11.02
N LEU A 103 -8.09 -21.09 11.72
CA LEU A 103 -8.31 -22.43 11.16
C LEU A 103 -9.80 -22.74 11.20
N ALA A 104 -10.31 -23.39 10.16
CA ALA A 104 -11.73 -23.75 10.07
C ALA A 104 -12.22 -24.53 11.31
N ARG A 105 -11.40 -25.44 11.84
CA ARG A 105 -11.71 -26.18 13.07
C ARG A 105 -11.88 -25.27 14.29
N ASP A 106 -11.06 -24.23 14.42
CA ASP A 106 -11.08 -23.32 15.56
C ASP A 106 -12.28 -22.36 15.41
N TYR A 107 -12.59 -21.96 14.18
CA TYR A 107 -13.78 -21.18 13.87
C TYR A 107 -15.07 -21.97 14.16
N LEU A 108 -15.17 -23.22 13.71
CA LEU A 108 -16.33 -24.08 13.98
C LEU A 108 -16.56 -24.29 15.47
N ARG A 109 -15.47 -24.55 16.22
CA ARG A 109 -15.53 -24.62 17.69
C ARG A 109 -16.06 -23.31 18.30
N SER A 110 -15.56 -22.16 17.86
CA SER A 110 -16.02 -20.87 18.38
C SER A 110 -17.50 -20.60 18.09
N LEU A 111 -18.06 -21.19 17.03
CA LEU A 111 -19.49 -21.09 16.72
C LEU A 111 -20.35 -22.02 17.58
N GLU A 112 -19.83 -23.19 17.94
CA GLU A 112 -20.49 -24.14 18.86
C GLU A 112 -20.56 -23.55 20.27
N GLU A 113 -19.44 -23.04 20.78
CA GLU A 113 -19.34 -22.38 22.10
C GLU A 113 -20.33 -21.20 22.20
N ARG A 114 -20.43 -20.37 21.14
CA ARG A 114 -21.34 -19.22 21.11
C ARG A 114 -22.83 -19.58 21.01
N ARG A 115 -23.15 -20.81 20.60
CA ARG A 115 -24.53 -21.33 20.62
C ARG A 115 -24.91 -21.83 22.00
N GLU A 116 -23.98 -22.52 22.66
CA GLU A 116 -24.18 -23.05 24.01
C GLU A 116 -24.33 -21.92 25.05
N GLU A 117 -23.62 -20.80 24.89
CA GLU A 117 -23.76 -19.60 25.74
C GLU A 117 -25.11 -18.84 25.58
N GLY A 118 -25.88 -19.13 24.53
CA GLY A 118 -27.15 -18.44 24.25
C GLY A 118 -28.41 -19.16 24.75
N ASP A 119 -28.25 -20.38 25.29
CA ASP A 119 -29.34 -21.25 25.76
C ASP A 119 -29.47 -21.29 27.30
N ASP A 120 -28.67 -20.51 28.04
CA ASP A 120 -28.78 -20.23 29.50
C ASP A 120 -29.40 -18.85 29.78
#